data_AF-A0A6A5C3V9-F1
#
_entry.id   AF-A0A6A5C3V9-F1
#
_cell.length_a   1.000
_cell.length_b   1.000
_cell.length_c   1.000
_cell.angle_alpha   90.00
_cell.angle_beta   90.00
_cell.angle_gamma   90.00
#
_symmetry.space_group_name_H-M   'P 1'
#
loop_
_entity.id
_entity.type
_entity.pdbx_description
1 polymer ?
#
loop_
_entity_poly.entity_id
_entity_poly.type
_entity_poly.pdbx_seq_one_letter_code
_entity_poly.pdbx_strand_id
1 'polypeptide(L)'
;MSTRDEILDQIDSLQNLLDDGIMDEEQYQAAKDKLLKKLEELENEEKQPPKTTSTAGNAAKKQPYDDDEDDEDHYNGGGNDEVDPYDAYDAVDDSAVTSSTGGDVIESYLDTHERLLQTMKQTKATEASRWGKSGQVFDETKLAWGSYLDTHEKDQNNRKETKFRSGAAWGKSAGEIYDETKLEFGSYLKSEEEKKRQLAEEEARKKMEAIEAIKKKKEGEFLDPRTSKFKLADLQGKFPKGVDPTKKELYLSAEDFKTHFGMTLAEYVKLPPVQKKKLKKNLNLF
;
A
#
# COMPACT_ATOMS: atom_id res chain seq x y z
N MET A 1 -24.63 16.78 -3.80
CA MET A 1 -23.78 15.61 -4.13
C MET A 1 -24.18 15.12 -5.50
N SER A 2 -23.21 14.77 -6.36
CA SER A 2 -23.53 14.13 -7.64
C SER A 2 -24.10 12.73 -7.39
N THR A 3 -25.01 12.25 -8.24
CA THR A 3 -25.49 10.86 -8.18
C THR A 3 -24.35 9.85 -8.30
N ARG A 4 -23.25 10.24 -8.96
CA ARG A 4 -22.00 9.49 -9.01
C ARG A 4 -21.33 9.35 -7.65
N ASP A 5 -21.25 10.45 -6.88
CA ASP A 5 -20.60 10.45 -5.56
C ASP A 5 -21.37 9.56 -4.58
N GLU A 6 -22.70 9.60 -4.65
CA GLU A 6 -23.57 8.77 -3.81
C GLU A 6 -23.40 7.26 -4.08
N ILE A 7 -23.15 6.88 -5.34
CA ILE A 7 -22.85 5.47 -5.69
C ILE A 7 -21.48 5.05 -5.15
N LEU A 8 -20.48 5.94 -5.16
CA LEU A 8 -19.16 5.65 -4.61
C LEU A 8 -19.22 5.48 -3.09
N ASP A 9 -19.95 6.36 -2.39
CA ASP A 9 -20.18 6.26 -0.95
C ASP A 9 -20.89 4.93 -0.60
N GLN A 10 -21.82 4.47 -1.45
CA GLN A 10 -22.47 3.16 -1.28
C GLN A 10 -21.48 2.00 -1.41
N ILE A 11 -20.53 2.05 -2.35
CA ILE A 11 -19.50 1.00 -2.50
C ILE A 11 -18.59 0.95 -1.26
N ASP A 12 -18.18 2.10 -0.74
CA ASP A 12 -17.36 2.17 0.47
C ASP A 12 -18.11 1.62 1.69
N SER A 13 -19.42 1.90 1.80
CA SER A 13 -20.25 1.31 2.84
C SER A 13 -20.36 -0.22 2.75
N LEU A 14 -20.40 -0.79 1.54
CA LEU A 14 -20.40 -2.24 1.32
C LEU A 14 -19.05 -2.88 1.72
N GLN A 15 -17.93 -2.17 1.52
CA GLN A 15 -16.61 -2.63 1.94
C GLN A 15 -16.53 -2.79 3.46
N ASN A 16 -17.07 -1.82 4.21
CA ASN A 16 -17.12 -1.89 5.67
C ASN A 16 -17.94 -3.10 6.15
N LEU A 17 -19.05 -3.42 5.49
CA LEU A 17 -19.88 -4.60 5.81
C LEU A 17 -19.17 -5.93 5.53
N LEU A 18 -18.33 -5.98 4.49
CA LEU A 18 -17.49 -7.14 4.18
C LEU A 18 -16.40 -7.31 5.23
N ASP A 19 -15.73 -6.21 5.62
CA ASP A 19 -14.67 -6.22 6.63
C ASP A 19 -15.19 -6.61 8.03
N ASP A 20 -16.44 -6.22 8.35
CA ASP A 20 -17.14 -6.64 9.57
C ASP A 20 -17.64 -8.10 9.52
N GLY A 21 -17.53 -8.77 8.36
CA GLY A 21 -17.99 -10.13 8.15
C GLY A 21 -19.51 -10.29 8.20
N ILE A 22 -20.25 -9.19 7.99
CA ILE A 22 -21.72 -9.17 7.92
C ILE A 22 -22.19 -9.68 6.55
N MET A 23 -21.39 -9.47 5.51
CA MET A 23 -21.67 -9.85 4.13
C MET A 23 -20.59 -10.80 3.61
N ASP A 24 -20.99 -11.82 2.87
CA ASP A 24 -20.06 -12.76 2.22
C ASP A 24 -19.42 -12.11 0.98
N GLU A 25 -18.19 -12.48 0.63
CA GLU A 25 -17.46 -11.93 -0.53
C GLU A 25 -18.28 -12.03 -1.83
N GLU A 26 -19.01 -13.13 -2.04
CA GLU A 26 -19.85 -13.31 -3.24
C GLU A 26 -21.03 -12.33 -3.28
N GLN A 27 -21.63 -12.03 -2.13
CA GLN A 27 -22.70 -11.04 -2.02
C GLN A 27 -22.17 -9.62 -2.23
N TYR A 28 -20.99 -9.32 -1.69
CA TYR A 28 -20.30 -8.05 -1.90
C TYR A 28 -20.01 -7.81 -3.39
N GLN A 29 -19.43 -8.79 -4.11
CA GLN A 29 -19.14 -8.64 -5.53
C GLN A 29 -20.41 -8.45 -6.35
N ALA A 30 -21.47 -9.22 -6.08
CA ALA A 30 -22.75 -9.07 -6.77
C ALA A 30 -23.41 -7.69 -6.54
N ALA A 31 -23.28 -7.13 -5.33
CA ALA A 31 -23.79 -5.79 -5.02
C ALA A 31 -22.95 -4.69 -5.69
N LYS A 32 -21.62 -4.84 -5.64
CA LYS A 32 -20.67 -3.92 -6.29
C LYS A 32 -20.87 -3.86 -7.80
N ASP A 33 -21.04 -5.00 -8.46
CA ASP A 33 -21.26 -5.07 -9.91
C ASP A 33 -22.56 -4.38 -10.32
N LYS A 34 -23.63 -4.49 -9.50
CA LYS A 34 -24.89 -3.77 -9.75
C LYS A 34 -24.70 -2.26 -9.67
N LEU A 35 -23.95 -1.77 -8.69
CA LEU A 35 -23.66 -0.35 -8.52
C LEU A 35 -22.77 0.19 -9.65
N LEU A 36 -21.73 -0.55 -10.04
CA LEU A 36 -20.87 -0.21 -11.16
C LEU A 36 -21.64 -0.13 -12.49
N LYS A 37 -22.54 -1.09 -12.73
CA LYS A 37 -23.40 -1.07 -13.92
C LYS A 37 -24.32 0.16 -13.95
N LYS A 38 -24.84 0.59 -12.80
CA LYS A 38 -25.65 1.80 -12.69
C LYS A 38 -24.84 3.06 -12.97
N LEU A 39 -23.56 3.07 -12.55
CA LEU A 39 -22.63 4.16 -12.82
C LEU A 39 -22.31 4.25 -14.32
N GLU A 40 -22.09 3.10 -14.97
CA GLU A 40 -21.90 3.03 -16.44
C GLU A 40 -23.14 3.49 -17.22
N GLU A 41 -24.35 3.17 -16.74
CA GLU A 41 -25.60 3.64 -17.34
C GLU A 41 -25.73 5.17 -17.26
N LEU A 42 -25.41 5.77 -16.10
CA LEU A 42 -25.38 7.23 -15.93
C LEU A 42 -24.35 7.91 -16.84
N GLU A 43 -23.16 7.33 -16.98
CA GLU A 43 -22.12 7.88 -17.88
C GLU A 43 -22.56 7.81 -19.35
N ASN A 44 -23.30 6.76 -19.73
CA ASN A 44 -23.86 6.62 -21.07
C ASN A 44 -25.03 7.59 -21.32
N GLU A 45 -25.84 7.89 -20.31
CA GLU A 45 -26.88 8.92 -20.39
C GLU A 45 -26.29 10.32 -20.56
N GLU A 46 -25.21 10.64 -19.85
CA GLU A 46 -24.51 11.93 -19.98
C GLU A 46 -23.87 12.11 -21.37
N LYS A 47 -23.44 11.02 -22.00
CA LYS A 47 -22.91 11.03 -23.38
C LYS A 47 -23.98 11.13 -24.46
N GLN A 48 -25.25 10.83 -24.16
CA GLN A 48 -26.31 11.07 -25.13
C GLN A 48 -26.59 12.57 -25.22
N PRO A 49 -26.61 13.18 -26.42
CA PRO A 49 -26.99 14.57 -26.55
C PRO A 49 -28.38 14.75 -25.91
N PRO A 50 -28.59 15.86 -25.16
CA PRO A 50 -29.82 16.04 -24.40
C PRO A 50 -31.00 15.82 -25.33
N LYS A 51 -31.74 14.73 -25.10
CA LYS A 51 -32.99 14.49 -25.81
C LYS A 51 -33.88 15.66 -25.43
N THR A 52 -34.08 16.57 -26.37
CA THR A 52 -34.99 17.72 -26.25
C THR A 52 -36.39 17.17 -26.18
N THR A 53 -36.79 16.68 -25.00
CA THR A 53 -38.18 16.42 -24.70
C THR A 53 -38.86 17.77 -24.72
N SER A 54 -39.51 18.09 -25.84
CA SER A 54 -40.42 19.22 -25.96
C SER A 54 -41.63 18.95 -25.07
N THR A 55 -41.46 19.16 -23.76
CA THR A 55 -42.53 19.16 -22.78
C THR A 55 -43.30 20.45 -22.98
N ALA A 56 -44.24 20.42 -23.92
CA ALA A 56 -45.20 21.48 -24.12
C ALA A 56 -46.08 21.59 -22.87
N GLY A 57 -45.95 22.73 -22.18
CA GLY A 57 -47.01 23.36 -21.42
C GLY A 57 -47.49 22.66 -20.16
N ASN A 58 -46.92 23.04 -19.02
CA ASN A 58 -47.79 23.31 -17.86
C ASN A 58 -47.25 24.49 -17.07
N ALA A 59 -47.77 25.66 -17.45
CA ALA A 59 -47.61 26.89 -16.70
C ALA A 59 -48.60 26.88 -15.54
N ALA A 60 -48.12 26.81 -14.30
CA ALA A 60 -48.86 27.35 -13.17
C ALA A 60 -47.99 27.58 -11.94
N LYS A 61 -48.02 28.84 -11.51
CA LYS A 61 -47.86 29.34 -10.13
C LYS A 61 -46.47 29.29 -9.50
N LYS A 62 -45.77 30.41 -9.70
CA LYS A 62 -44.84 30.97 -8.71
C LYS A 62 -45.57 31.15 -7.37
N GLN A 63 -45.01 30.58 -6.31
CA GLN A 63 -45.22 31.03 -4.94
C GLN A 63 -44.04 31.95 -4.55
N PRO A 64 -44.29 32.99 -3.75
CA PRO A 64 -43.29 33.94 -3.30
C PRO A 64 -42.29 33.29 -2.31
N TYR A 65 -41.07 33.81 -2.30
CA TYR A 65 -40.03 33.51 -1.32
C TYR A 65 -40.45 34.08 0.04
N ASP A 66 -40.53 33.23 1.04
CA ASP A 66 -40.43 33.64 2.44
C ASP A 66 -38.94 33.56 2.81
N ASP A 67 -38.33 34.75 2.93
CA ASP A 67 -37.14 35.02 3.73
C ASP A 67 -37.50 34.67 5.17
N ASP A 68 -37.02 33.54 5.67
CA ASP A 68 -36.86 33.34 7.11
C ASP A 68 -35.36 33.20 7.37
N GLU A 69 -34.83 34.35 7.82
CA GLU A 69 -33.62 34.47 8.62
C GLU A 69 -33.75 33.60 9.89
N ASP A 70 -32.59 33.34 10.49
CA ASP A 70 -32.41 32.80 11.84
C ASP A 70 -32.63 31.29 12.02
N ASP A 71 -31.52 30.55 12.10
CA ASP A 71 -31.34 29.64 13.22
C ASP A 71 -29.85 29.59 13.62
N GLU A 72 -29.59 30.23 14.77
CA GLU A 72 -28.37 30.16 15.53
C GLU A 72 -28.20 28.75 16.13
N ASP A 73 -27.45 27.88 15.45
CA ASP A 73 -27.06 26.61 16.04
C ASP A 73 -25.79 26.75 16.89
N HIS A 74 -26.04 27.00 18.17
CA HIS A 74 -25.21 26.78 19.34
C HIS A 74 -23.96 25.89 19.14
N TYR A 75 -22.79 26.54 19.21
CA TYR A 75 -21.51 25.88 19.43
C TYR A 75 -21.44 25.31 20.86
N ASN A 76 -21.84 24.05 21.03
CA ASN A 76 -21.70 23.32 22.29
C ASN A 76 -20.24 22.84 22.46
N GLY A 77 -19.37 23.76 22.87
CA GLY A 77 -18.00 23.46 23.28
C GLY A 77 -17.95 22.79 24.65
N GLY A 78 -18.36 21.53 24.74
CA GLY A 78 -17.91 20.60 25.80
C GLY A 78 -16.63 19.94 25.29
N GLY A 79 -15.48 20.08 25.93
CA GLY A 79 -15.28 19.77 27.34
C GLY A 79 -15.00 18.27 27.47
N ASN A 80 -13.79 17.85 27.09
CA ASN A 80 -13.19 16.59 27.51
C ASN A 80 -11.70 16.83 27.77
N ASP A 81 -11.42 17.36 28.96
CA ASP A 81 -10.19 17.09 29.69
C ASP A 81 -10.20 15.59 30.03
N GLU A 82 -9.82 14.75 29.08
CA GLU A 82 -9.56 13.34 29.35
C GLU A 82 -8.10 13.21 29.75
N VAL A 83 -7.93 13.27 31.07
CA VAL A 83 -6.73 12.94 31.84
C VAL A 83 -6.15 11.64 31.31
N ASP A 84 -4.95 11.73 30.74
CA ASP A 84 -4.14 10.59 30.29
C ASP A 84 -3.63 9.82 31.53
N PRO A 85 -4.13 8.61 31.86
CA PRO A 85 -3.81 7.95 33.11
C PRO A 85 -2.99 6.68 32.87
N TYR A 86 -1.85 6.75 32.17
CA TYR A 86 -0.90 5.63 32.06
C TYR A 86 0.56 6.07 31.94
N ASP A 87 1.02 6.87 32.90
CA ASP A 87 2.45 7.08 33.21
C ASP A 87 2.82 6.27 34.47
N ALA A 88 2.75 4.94 34.37
CA ALA A 88 3.20 4.04 35.43
C ALA A 88 3.51 2.64 34.88
N TYR A 89 4.65 2.50 34.19
CA TYR A 89 5.33 1.21 34.15
C TYR A 89 6.69 1.35 34.82
N ASP A 90 6.67 0.83 36.06
CA ASP A 90 7.77 0.48 36.92
C ASP A 90 9.01 0.02 36.14
N ALA A 91 10.11 0.69 36.45
CA ALA A 91 11.45 0.16 36.31
C ALA A 91 11.59 -1.04 37.25
N VAL A 92 11.29 -2.24 36.75
CA VAL A 92 11.78 -3.48 37.37
C VAL A 92 13.22 -3.71 36.92
N ASP A 93 14.09 -3.45 37.88
CA ASP A 93 15.48 -3.85 38.00
C ASP A 93 15.57 -5.39 37.95
N ASP A 94 15.97 -5.95 36.80
CA ASP A 94 16.29 -7.38 36.70
C ASP A 94 17.81 -7.56 36.72
N SER A 95 18.30 -7.60 37.95
CA SER A 95 19.62 -8.04 38.34
C SER A 95 19.88 -9.49 37.90
N ALA A 96 21.04 -9.70 37.30
CA ALA A 96 21.90 -10.88 37.43
C ALA A 96 21.24 -12.28 37.39
N VAL A 97 21.34 -12.95 36.23
CA VAL A 97 21.50 -14.40 36.20
C VAL A 97 22.78 -14.76 35.44
N THR A 98 23.64 -15.40 36.22
CA THR A 98 24.96 -15.92 35.93
C THR A 98 24.92 -17.21 35.10
N SER A 99 25.87 -17.33 34.18
CA SER A 99 26.63 -18.54 33.81
C SER A 99 25.92 -19.91 33.71
N SER A 100 25.95 -20.50 32.52
CA SER A 100 26.17 -21.95 32.37
C SER A 100 26.51 -22.31 30.92
N THR A 101 27.81 -22.46 30.66
CA THR A 101 28.45 -23.40 29.74
C THR A 101 27.56 -24.17 28.75
N GLY A 102 27.76 -23.91 27.46
CA GLY A 102 27.31 -24.76 26.36
C GLY A 102 28.10 -24.40 25.11
N GLY A 103 29.28 -25.00 24.99
CA GLY A 103 30.19 -24.79 23.87
C GLY A 103 29.68 -25.39 22.57
N ASP A 104 30.33 -24.91 21.51
CA ASP A 104 30.38 -25.42 20.15
C ASP A 104 29.25 -25.02 19.20
N VAL A 105 29.68 -24.52 18.03
CA VAL A 105 28.92 -24.18 16.81
C VAL A 105 28.36 -22.75 16.70
N ILE A 106 29.16 -21.73 17.01
CA ILE A 106 28.95 -20.36 16.48
C ILE A 106 30.27 -19.87 15.82
N GLU A 107 30.80 -20.67 14.90
CA GLU A 107 31.82 -20.22 13.94
C GLU A 107 31.19 -20.29 12.55
N SER A 108 30.70 -19.16 12.02
CA SER A 108 30.63 -18.88 10.56
C SER A 108 29.92 -17.57 10.17
N TYR A 109 29.25 -16.85 11.08
CA TYR A 109 28.59 -15.59 10.70
C TYR A 109 29.53 -14.37 10.62
N LEU A 110 30.63 -14.33 11.38
CA LEU A 110 31.62 -13.26 11.26
C LEU A 110 32.51 -13.44 10.02
N ASP A 111 32.83 -14.68 9.67
CA ASP A 111 33.73 -15.00 8.54
C ASP A 111 33.06 -14.76 7.18
N THR A 112 31.72 -14.90 7.09
CA THR A 112 30.96 -14.56 5.88
C THR A 112 30.85 -13.05 5.65
N HIS A 113 30.78 -12.24 6.72
CA HIS A 113 30.71 -10.79 6.58
C HIS A 113 32.06 -10.19 6.16
N GLU A 114 33.16 -10.71 6.67
CA GLU A 114 34.51 -10.25 6.31
C GLU A 114 34.84 -10.60 4.85
N ARG A 115 34.42 -11.79 4.38
CA ARG A 115 34.54 -12.20 2.97
C ARG A 115 33.68 -11.34 2.02
N LEU A 116 32.50 -10.89 2.46
CA LEU A 116 31.66 -9.97 1.68
C LEU A 116 32.30 -8.57 1.58
N LEU A 117 32.93 -8.08 2.66
CA LEU A 117 33.65 -6.81 2.65
C LEU A 117 34.92 -6.84 1.80
N GLN A 118 35.63 -7.97 1.75
CA GLN A 118 36.79 -8.14 0.88
C GLN A 118 36.43 -8.17 -0.61
N THR A 119 35.32 -8.83 -0.97
CA THR A 119 34.85 -8.86 -2.37
C THR A 119 34.34 -7.49 -2.83
N MET A 120 33.69 -6.69 -1.96
CA MET A 120 33.29 -5.31 -2.28
C MET A 120 34.48 -4.34 -2.44
N LYS A 121 35.61 -4.56 -1.76
CA LYS A 121 36.80 -3.71 -1.93
C LYS A 121 37.51 -3.96 -3.26
N GLN A 122 37.44 -5.16 -3.81
CA GLN A 122 38.10 -5.48 -5.08
C GLN A 122 37.33 -4.98 -6.32
N THR A 123 36.01 -4.80 -6.26
CA THR A 123 35.23 -4.31 -7.41
C THR A 123 35.30 -2.79 -7.62
N LYS A 124 35.65 -2.00 -6.58
CA LYS A 124 35.78 -0.53 -6.72
C LYS A 124 37.02 -0.09 -7.51
N ALA A 125 38.07 -0.91 -7.57
CA ALA A 125 39.31 -0.53 -8.25
C ALA A 125 39.26 -0.73 -9.78
N THR A 126 38.39 -1.58 -10.29
CA THR A 126 38.34 -1.93 -11.72
C THR A 126 37.30 -1.17 -12.53
N GLU A 127 36.26 -0.58 -11.90
CA GLU A 127 35.27 0.23 -12.63
C GLU A 127 35.69 1.70 -12.83
N ALA A 128 36.60 2.22 -12.00
CA ALA A 128 37.12 3.59 -12.13
C ALA A 128 37.92 3.82 -13.43
N SER A 129 38.39 2.76 -14.10
CA SER A 129 39.09 2.86 -15.38
C SER A 129 38.16 2.77 -16.60
N ARG A 130 36.86 2.55 -16.41
CA ARG A 130 35.91 2.34 -17.52
C ARG A 130 35.10 3.59 -17.89
N TRP A 131 35.10 4.62 -17.04
CA TRP A 131 34.50 5.92 -17.33
C TRP A 131 35.61 6.96 -17.43
N GLY A 132 35.79 7.49 -18.64
CA GLY A 132 37.02 8.14 -19.07
C GLY A 132 37.47 9.35 -18.23
N LYS A 133 38.79 9.47 -18.11
CA LYS A 133 39.59 10.70 -18.09
C LYS A 133 38.81 12.03 -18.04
N SER A 134 38.44 12.43 -16.83
CA SER A 134 38.52 13.83 -16.39
C SER A 134 38.74 13.84 -14.88
N GLY A 135 39.92 13.37 -14.45
CA GLY A 135 40.37 13.43 -13.07
C GLY A 135 40.68 14.86 -12.66
N GLN A 136 39.65 15.65 -12.35
CA GLN A 136 39.79 16.68 -11.33
C GLN A 136 39.72 15.97 -9.99
N VAL A 137 40.85 15.96 -9.28
CA VAL A 137 40.93 15.52 -7.89
C VAL A 137 40.06 16.50 -7.09
N PHE A 138 38.88 16.06 -6.70
CA PHE A 138 38.03 16.81 -5.77
C PHE A 138 38.63 16.64 -4.36
N ASP A 139 39.14 17.73 -3.80
CA ASP A 139 39.52 17.80 -2.39
C ASP A 139 38.28 17.60 -1.52
N GLU A 140 38.17 16.44 -0.87
CA GLU A 140 37.06 16.06 0.00
C GLU A 140 36.93 16.96 1.25
N THR A 141 37.94 17.78 1.56
CA THR A 141 37.94 18.74 2.68
C THR A 141 37.26 20.07 2.36
N LYS A 142 36.80 20.28 1.11
CA LYS A 142 35.99 21.44 0.70
C LYS A 142 34.50 21.16 0.51
N LEU A 143 33.99 20.01 0.96
CA LEU A 143 32.54 19.81 1.16
C LEU A 143 32.07 20.54 2.42
N ALA A 144 32.29 21.85 2.45
CA ALA A 144 31.48 22.74 3.26
C ALA A 144 30.03 22.58 2.77
N TRP A 145 29.12 22.44 3.72
CA TRP A 145 27.66 22.40 3.57
C TRP A 145 27.10 23.69 2.95
N GLY A 146 27.54 24.01 1.74
CA GLY A 146 27.16 25.20 0.99
C GLY A 146 26.57 24.81 -0.35
N SER A 147 25.26 25.00 -0.47
CA SER A 147 24.57 25.28 -1.73
C SER A 147 24.24 24.09 -2.64
N TYR A 148 23.37 23.19 -2.17
CA TYR A 148 22.48 22.42 -3.05
C TYR A 148 21.39 23.29 -3.74
N LEU A 149 21.35 24.60 -3.45
CA LEU A 149 20.45 25.57 -4.08
C LEU A 149 21.08 26.32 -5.27
N ASP A 150 22.41 26.49 -5.35
CA ASP A 150 23.07 27.14 -6.51
C ASP A 150 23.16 26.25 -7.74
N THR A 151 23.29 24.94 -7.57
CA THR A 151 23.56 24.05 -8.71
C THR A 151 22.36 23.92 -9.62
N HIS A 152 21.13 24.00 -9.09
CA HIS A 152 19.91 23.92 -9.90
C HIS A 152 19.67 25.19 -10.74
N GLU A 153 20.03 26.38 -10.23
CA GLU A 153 19.87 27.65 -10.96
C GLU A 153 20.96 27.83 -12.04
N LYS A 154 22.19 27.39 -11.75
CA LYS A 154 23.29 27.42 -12.71
C LYS A 154 23.08 26.44 -13.87
N ASP A 155 22.50 25.27 -13.60
CA ASP A 155 22.19 24.29 -14.64
C ASP A 155 21.00 24.73 -15.51
N GLN A 156 20.02 25.45 -14.96
CA GLN A 156 18.99 26.11 -15.77
C GLN A 156 19.55 27.20 -16.69
N ASN A 157 20.53 27.98 -16.24
CA ASN A 157 21.11 29.05 -17.05
C ASN A 157 21.98 28.51 -18.19
N ASN A 158 22.80 27.47 -17.95
CA ASN A 158 23.55 26.80 -19.02
C ASN A 158 22.64 26.14 -20.07
N ARG A 159 21.47 25.62 -19.65
CA ARG A 159 20.47 25.03 -20.55
C ARG A 159 19.70 26.07 -21.38
N LYS A 160 19.64 27.33 -20.92
CA LYS A 160 19.08 28.45 -21.69
C LYS A 160 20.04 28.93 -22.77
N GLU A 161 21.34 29.04 -22.47
CA GLU A 161 22.34 29.51 -23.44
C GLU A 161 22.57 28.54 -24.60
N THR A 162 22.54 27.23 -24.33
CA THR A 162 22.70 26.20 -25.38
C THR A 162 21.52 26.13 -26.36
N LYS A 163 20.33 26.58 -25.96
CA LYS A 163 19.16 26.64 -26.86
C LYS A 163 19.20 27.82 -27.84
N PHE A 164 19.89 28.91 -27.52
CA PHE A 164 19.92 30.09 -28.39
C PHE A 164 20.86 29.92 -29.59
N ARG A 165 21.88 29.06 -29.49
CA ARG A 165 22.84 28.82 -30.58
C ARG A 165 22.46 27.71 -31.56
N SER A 166 21.59 26.77 -31.17
CA SER A 166 21.20 25.65 -32.06
C SER A 166 20.01 25.97 -32.97
N GLY A 167 19.21 27.01 -32.67
CA GLY A 167 18.09 27.44 -33.49
C GLY A 167 18.48 27.98 -34.87
N ALA A 168 19.71 28.51 -35.02
CA ALA A 168 20.20 29.02 -36.31
C ALA A 168 20.74 27.91 -37.24
N ALA A 169 21.01 26.71 -36.73
CA ALA A 169 21.56 25.60 -37.50
C ALA A 169 20.49 24.72 -38.17
N TRP A 170 19.23 24.84 -37.75
CA TRP A 170 18.10 24.14 -38.36
C TRP A 170 17.34 25.09 -39.27
N GLY A 171 18.01 25.52 -40.33
CA GLY A 171 17.39 26.14 -41.49
C GLY A 171 16.36 25.18 -42.09
N LYS A 172 15.11 25.28 -41.63
CA LYS A 172 13.96 24.79 -42.36
C LYS A 172 13.16 26.01 -42.82
N SER A 173 13.25 26.20 -44.13
CA SER A 173 12.44 27.05 -44.99
C SER A 173 11.08 27.44 -44.39
N ALA A 174 10.88 28.76 -44.28
CA ALA A 174 9.65 29.45 -43.88
C ALA A 174 8.48 29.29 -44.88
N GLY A 175 8.28 28.10 -45.46
CA GLY A 175 7.27 27.83 -46.49
C GLY A 175 6.37 26.64 -46.21
N GLU A 176 6.64 25.85 -45.16
CA GLU A 176 5.65 24.88 -44.66
C GLU A 176 4.67 25.64 -43.77
N ILE A 177 3.61 26.15 -44.40
CA ILE A 177 2.39 26.55 -43.72
C ILE A 177 1.88 25.28 -43.05
N TYR A 178 2.13 25.14 -41.74
CA TYR A 178 1.49 24.12 -40.95
C TYR A 178 -0.01 24.43 -40.99
N ASP A 179 -0.81 23.49 -41.49
CA ASP A 179 -2.27 23.56 -41.42
C ASP A 179 -2.66 23.58 -39.93
N GLU A 180 -2.88 24.79 -39.39
CA GLU A 180 -3.26 25.04 -37.99
C GLU A 180 -4.59 24.37 -37.61
N THR A 181 -5.35 23.85 -38.59
CA THR A 181 -6.59 23.11 -38.37
C THR A 181 -6.39 21.62 -38.07
N LYS A 182 -5.14 21.11 -38.02
CA LYS A 182 -4.85 19.68 -37.74
C LYS A 182 -4.06 19.40 -36.46
N LEU A 183 -3.63 20.43 -35.72
CA LEU A 183 -3.08 20.23 -34.37
C LEU A 183 -4.22 20.24 -33.35
N GLU A 184 -4.87 19.09 -33.16
CA GLU A 184 -5.66 18.85 -31.96
C GLU A 184 -4.72 18.84 -30.74
N PHE A 185 -4.54 20.01 -30.14
CA PHE A 185 -3.71 20.30 -28.98
C PHE A 185 -4.07 19.46 -27.73
N GLY A 186 -5.15 18.67 -27.79
CA GLY A 186 -5.58 17.73 -26.75
C GLY A 186 -5.13 16.26 -26.95
N SER A 187 -4.53 15.88 -28.08
CA SER A 187 -4.19 14.47 -28.34
C SER A 187 -2.94 13.99 -27.58
N TYR A 188 -1.97 14.87 -27.34
CA TYR A 188 -0.72 14.52 -26.66
C TYR A 188 -0.93 14.22 -25.16
N LEU A 189 -1.73 15.04 -24.47
CA LEU A 189 -2.06 14.85 -23.06
C LEU A 189 -2.82 13.54 -22.81
N LYS A 190 -3.79 13.21 -23.67
CA LYS A 190 -4.51 11.93 -23.61
C LYS A 190 -3.58 10.73 -23.85
N SER A 191 -2.63 10.85 -24.79
CA SER A 191 -1.67 9.79 -25.07
C SER A 191 -0.68 9.55 -23.91
N GLU A 192 -0.23 10.60 -23.22
CA GLU A 192 0.62 10.43 -22.03
C GLU A 192 -0.13 9.82 -20.84
N GLU A 193 -1.37 10.24 -20.61
CA GLU A 193 -2.20 9.68 -19.54
C GLU A 193 -2.47 8.20 -19.76
N GLU A 194 -2.76 7.80 -21.00
CA GLU A 194 -2.98 6.39 -21.35
C GLU A 194 -1.71 5.55 -21.15
N LYS A 195 -0.53 6.06 -21.56
CA LYS A 195 0.75 5.39 -21.30
C LYS A 195 1.03 5.23 -19.81
N LYS A 196 0.73 6.26 -19.01
CA LYS A 196 0.91 6.20 -17.56
C LYS A 196 -0.04 5.16 -16.93
N ARG A 197 -1.28 5.09 -17.41
CA ARG A 197 -2.26 4.07 -16.98
C ARG A 197 -1.81 2.66 -17.31
N GLN A 198 -1.30 2.44 -18.53
CA GLN A 198 -0.76 1.14 -18.96
C GLN A 198 0.43 0.70 -18.09
N LEU A 199 1.35 1.61 -17.77
CA LEU A 199 2.48 1.29 -16.88
C LEU A 199 2.02 0.95 -15.45
N ALA A 200 1.04 1.68 -14.92
CA ALA A 200 0.48 1.39 -13.60
C ALA A 200 -0.22 0.03 -13.57
N GLU A 201 -0.96 -0.33 -14.63
CA GLU A 201 -1.63 -1.61 -14.77
C GLU A 201 -0.62 -2.77 -14.88
N GLU A 202 0.45 -2.61 -15.66
CA GLU A 202 1.52 -3.60 -15.74
C GLU A 202 2.25 -3.79 -14.41
N GLU A 203 2.49 -2.71 -13.66
CA GLU A 203 3.10 -2.78 -12.33
C GLU A 203 2.18 -3.49 -11.33
N ALA A 204 0.88 -3.18 -11.35
CA ALA A 204 -0.12 -3.86 -10.53
C ALA A 204 -0.19 -5.36 -10.86
N ARG A 205 -0.16 -5.72 -12.16
CA ARG A 205 -0.15 -7.12 -12.60
C ARG A 205 1.07 -7.87 -12.09
N LYS A 206 2.26 -7.28 -12.20
CA LYS A 206 3.51 -7.88 -11.68
C LYS A 206 3.48 -8.06 -10.16
N LYS A 207 2.89 -7.12 -9.42
CA LYS A 207 2.74 -7.24 -7.96
C LYS A 207 1.80 -8.38 -7.58
N MET A 208 0.66 -8.52 -8.27
CA MET A 208 -0.28 -9.63 -8.06
C MET A 208 0.36 -10.99 -8.34
N GLU A 209 1.07 -11.12 -9.48
CA GLU A 209 1.78 -12.35 -9.84
C GLU A 209 2.86 -12.72 -8.81
N ALA A 210 3.60 -11.73 -8.29
CA ALA A 210 4.58 -11.96 -7.24
C ALA A 210 3.95 -12.46 -5.92
N ILE A 211 2.80 -11.91 -5.53
CA ILE A 211 2.06 -12.35 -4.33
C ILE A 211 1.57 -13.79 -4.51
N GLU A 212 1.05 -14.14 -5.69
CA GLU A 212 0.60 -15.50 -6.01
C GLU A 212 1.76 -16.50 -6.00
N ALA A 213 2.92 -16.14 -6.56
CA ALA A 213 4.10 -16.98 -6.54
C ALA A 213 4.59 -17.23 -5.10
N ILE A 214 4.50 -16.24 -4.21
CA ILE A 214 4.83 -16.40 -2.79
C ILE A 214 3.81 -17.32 -2.09
N LYS A 215 2.51 -17.16 -2.36
CA LYS A 215 1.46 -18.03 -1.81
C LYS A 215 1.66 -19.48 -2.24
N LYS A 216 1.87 -19.73 -3.53
CA LYS A 216 2.08 -21.08 -4.08
C LYS A 216 3.32 -21.78 -3.52
N LYS A 217 4.41 -21.03 -3.30
CA LYS A 217 5.62 -21.60 -2.66
C LYS A 217 5.38 -21.99 -1.20
N LYS A 218 4.57 -21.23 -0.47
CA LYS A 218 4.24 -21.52 0.92
C LYS A 218 3.30 -22.71 1.06
N GLU A 219 2.34 -22.88 0.16
CA GLU A 219 1.33 -23.95 0.26
C GLU A 219 1.90 -25.37 0.09
N GLY A 220 3.06 -25.54 -0.55
CA GLY A 220 3.66 -26.86 -0.75
C GLY A 220 4.52 -27.40 0.40
N GLU A 221 4.85 -26.56 1.40
CA GLU A 221 5.84 -26.92 2.43
C GLU A 221 5.20 -27.30 3.77
N PHE A 222 3.94 -26.95 3.99
CA PHE A 222 3.24 -27.21 5.25
C PHE A 222 2.35 -28.45 5.17
N LEU A 223 2.39 -29.27 6.21
CA LEU A 223 1.51 -30.43 6.40
C LEU A 223 0.06 -29.98 6.55
N ASP A 224 -0.87 -30.78 6.06
CA ASP A 224 -2.29 -30.46 6.22
C ASP A 224 -2.73 -30.56 7.69
N PRO A 225 -3.32 -29.50 8.27
CA PRO A 225 -3.71 -29.47 9.69
C PRO A 225 -4.88 -30.41 10.02
N ARG A 226 -5.56 -30.93 8.99
CA ARG A 226 -6.65 -31.91 9.15
C ARG A 226 -6.11 -33.33 9.33
N THR A 227 -4.99 -33.65 8.69
CA THR A 227 -4.41 -35.00 8.70
C THR A 227 -3.36 -35.17 9.79
N SER A 228 -2.59 -34.11 10.07
CA SER A 228 -1.47 -34.16 11.01
C SER A 228 -1.84 -33.48 12.33
N LYS A 229 -2.04 -34.27 13.38
CA LYS A 229 -2.34 -33.79 14.74
C LYS A 229 -1.15 -34.06 15.67
N PHE A 230 -0.76 -33.07 16.46
CA PHE A 230 0.34 -33.12 17.41
C PHE A 230 -0.16 -32.77 18.81
N LYS A 231 0.56 -33.25 19.84
CA LYS A 231 0.29 -32.90 21.25
C LYS A 231 0.82 -31.50 21.55
N LEU A 232 0.23 -30.81 22.53
CA LEU A 232 0.64 -29.45 22.89
C LEU A 232 2.13 -29.39 23.28
N ALA A 233 2.62 -30.37 24.05
CA ALA A 233 4.00 -30.40 24.51
C ALA A 233 5.04 -30.41 23.37
N ASP A 234 4.69 -30.98 22.20
CA ASP A 234 5.58 -31.03 21.03
C ASP A 234 5.57 -29.73 20.23
N LEU A 235 4.48 -28.96 20.32
CA LEU A 235 4.30 -27.68 19.63
C LEU A 235 4.78 -26.48 20.46
N GLN A 236 4.98 -26.67 21.76
CA GLN A 236 5.50 -25.64 22.66
C GLN A 236 7.02 -25.52 22.51
N GLY A 237 7.49 -24.34 22.09
CA GLY A 237 8.91 -24.00 21.99
C GLY A 237 9.68 -24.66 20.84
N LYS A 238 9.14 -25.68 20.18
CA LYS A 238 9.75 -26.33 19.01
C LYS A 238 8.79 -26.30 17.82
N PHE A 239 9.36 -26.22 16.61
CA PHE A 239 8.63 -26.23 15.36
C PHE A 239 8.93 -27.54 14.62
N PRO A 240 8.06 -28.56 14.70
CA PRO A 240 8.21 -29.76 13.90
C PRO A 240 8.25 -29.40 12.41
N LYS A 241 9.07 -30.12 11.63
CA LYS A 241 9.25 -29.85 10.19
C LYS A 241 7.90 -29.96 9.47
N GLY A 242 7.50 -28.90 8.77
CA GLY A 242 6.24 -28.83 8.03
C GLY A 242 5.04 -28.35 8.83
N VAL A 243 5.18 -27.95 10.10
CA VAL A 243 4.07 -27.30 10.83
C VAL A 243 4.08 -25.80 10.56
N ASP A 244 2.94 -25.26 10.11
CA ASP A 244 2.79 -23.82 9.90
C ASP A 244 2.85 -23.06 11.24
N PRO A 245 3.84 -22.17 11.46
CA PRO A 245 3.99 -21.43 12.71
C PRO A 245 2.84 -20.45 12.96
N THR A 246 2.14 -20.01 11.92
CA THR A 246 1.03 -19.04 12.06
C THR A 246 -0.28 -19.70 12.49
N LYS A 247 -0.41 -21.01 12.28
CA LYS A 247 -1.65 -21.78 12.47
C LYS A 247 -1.47 -23.03 13.37
N LYS A 248 -0.52 -23.01 14.31
CA LYS A 248 -0.21 -24.15 15.21
C LYS A 248 -1.44 -24.71 15.92
N GLU A 249 -2.39 -23.86 16.27
CA GLU A 249 -3.62 -24.22 16.95
C GLU A 249 -4.50 -25.20 16.14
N LEU A 250 -4.40 -25.19 14.81
CA LEU A 250 -5.15 -26.11 13.95
C LEU A 250 -4.55 -27.53 13.96
N TYR A 251 -3.30 -27.67 14.38
CA TYR A 251 -2.60 -28.95 14.46
C TYR A 251 -2.80 -29.64 15.82
N LEU A 252 -3.47 -28.99 16.78
CA LEU A 252 -3.83 -29.63 18.04
C LEU A 252 -4.98 -30.61 17.84
N SER A 253 -4.98 -31.68 18.64
CA SER A 253 -6.13 -32.57 18.78
C SER A 253 -7.32 -31.78 19.37
N ALA A 254 -8.56 -32.20 19.07
CA ALA A 254 -9.74 -31.49 19.58
C ALA A 254 -9.85 -31.53 21.12
N GLU A 255 -9.36 -32.60 21.73
CA GLU A 255 -9.33 -32.79 23.19
C GLU A 255 -8.30 -31.88 23.85
N ASP A 256 -7.07 -31.84 23.32
CA ASP A 256 -6.03 -30.94 23.82
C ASP A 256 -6.44 -29.47 23.62
N PHE A 257 -7.04 -29.16 22.48
CA PHE A 257 -7.54 -27.83 22.17
C PHE A 257 -8.55 -27.37 23.24
N LYS A 258 -9.55 -28.20 23.52
CA LYS A 258 -10.57 -27.88 24.54
C LYS A 258 -9.98 -27.77 25.93
N THR A 259 -9.01 -28.63 26.27
CA THR A 259 -8.38 -28.65 27.59
C THR A 259 -7.52 -27.41 27.84
N HIS A 260 -6.78 -26.94 26.83
CA HIS A 260 -5.84 -25.82 26.99
C HIS A 260 -6.41 -24.45 26.64
N PHE A 261 -7.27 -24.35 25.61
CA PHE A 261 -7.95 -23.10 25.26
C PHE A 261 -9.25 -22.89 26.05
N GLY A 262 -9.78 -23.92 26.70
CA GLY A 262 -11.04 -23.85 27.45
C GLY A 262 -12.29 -23.68 26.56
N MET A 263 -12.17 -23.86 25.25
CA MET A 263 -13.24 -23.69 24.28
C MET A 263 -13.06 -24.63 23.09
N THR A 264 -14.09 -24.77 22.26
CA THR A 264 -14.01 -25.58 21.04
C THR A 264 -13.34 -24.84 19.89
N LEU A 265 -12.81 -25.57 18.90
CA LEU A 265 -12.21 -24.96 17.70
C LEU A 265 -13.23 -24.09 16.94
N ALA A 266 -14.50 -24.49 16.92
CA ALA A 266 -15.58 -23.73 16.27
C ALA A 266 -15.80 -22.36 16.95
N GLU A 267 -15.73 -22.29 18.27
CA GLU A 267 -15.82 -21.04 19.02
C GLU A 267 -14.57 -20.18 18.80
N TYR A 268 -13.39 -20.80 18.81
CA TYR A 268 -12.14 -20.10 18.57
C TYR A 268 -12.09 -19.41 17.21
N VAL A 269 -12.60 -20.05 16.16
CA VAL A 269 -12.65 -19.46 14.80
C VAL A 269 -13.51 -18.19 14.78
N LYS A 270 -14.55 -18.09 15.62
CA LYS A 270 -15.41 -16.90 15.72
C LYS A 270 -14.77 -15.74 16.48
N LEU A 271 -13.66 -15.97 17.20
CA LEU A 271 -13.03 -14.91 17.98
C LEU A 271 -12.31 -13.87 17.08
N PRO A 272 -12.27 -12.59 17.51
CA PRO A 272 -11.47 -11.57 16.86
C PRO A 272 -9.97 -11.92 16.80
N PRO A 273 -9.22 -11.47 15.77
CA PRO A 273 -7.80 -11.75 15.61
C PRO A 273 -6.94 -11.38 16.82
N VAL A 274 -7.31 -10.30 17.53
CA VAL A 274 -6.59 -9.84 18.73
C VAL A 274 -6.70 -10.84 19.87
N GLN A 275 -7.90 -11.39 20.11
CA GLN A 275 -8.13 -12.38 21.16
C GLN A 275 -7.44 -13.70 20.83
N LYS A 276 -7.50 -14.13 19.57
CA LYS A 276 -6.75 -15.31 19.07
C LYS A 276 -5.25 -15.19 19.38
N LYS A 277 -4.64 -14.02 19.09
CA LYS A 277 -3.22 -13.76 19.38
C LYS A 277 -2.92 -13.79 20.88
N LYS A 278 -3.78 -13.20 21.73
CA LYS A 278 -3.62 -13.25 23.20
C LYS A 278 -3.64 -14.69 23.72
N LEU A 279 -4.60 -15.49 23.29
CA LEU A 279 -4.70 -16.91 23.69
C LEU A 279 -3.49 -17.74 23.22
N LYS A 280 -3.00 -17.51 22.00
CA LYS A 280 -1.78 -18.18 21.49
C LYS A 280 -0.55 -17.82 22.32
N LYS A 281 -0.39 -16.54 22.68
CA LYS A 281 0.73 -16.07 23.52
C LYS A 281 0.70 -16.71 24.90
N ASN A 282 -0.46 -16.81 25.53
CA ASN A 282 -0.61 -17.43 26.85
C ASN A 282 -0.19 -18.90 26.87
N LEU A 283 -0.31 -19.61 25.74
CA LEU A 283 0.08 -21.01 25.60
C LEU A 283 1.48 -21.22 25.01
N ASN A 284 2.25 -20.14 24.80
CA ASN A 284 3.55 -20.14 24.13
C ASN A 284 3.51 -20.81 22.74
N LEU A 285 2.42 -20.62 22.00
CA LEU A 285 2.21 -21.12 20.64
C LEU A 285 2.52 -20.07 19.56
N PHE A 286 3.12 -18.93 19.95
CA PHE A 286 3.58 -17.92 19.00
C PHE A 286 4.91 -18.33 18.34
#